data_AF-A0A949T228-F1
#
_entry.id   AF-A0A949T228-F1
#
_cell.length_a   1.000
_cell.length_b   1.000
_cell.length_c   1.000
_cell.angle_alpha   90.00
_cell.angle_beta   90.00
_cell.angle_gamma   90.00
#
_symmetry.space_group_name_H-M   'P 1'
#
loop_
_entity.id
_entity.type
_entity.pdbx_description
1 polymer ?
#
loop_
_entity_poly.entity_id
_entity_poly.type
_entity_poly.pdbx_seq_one_letter_code
_entity_poly.pdbx_strand_id
1 'polypeptide(L)'
;MPHHANIRRGLTLVELLVVISILMLVMLMMTMLAGSLKSGPPLDQAVAGVRAMAARVRQLSSTQRVHGEIVLDYKNDRVVALARQPHVAFAFEDAPGSKQAAGSNGILGEYGGGATTVNSRQFHLRDGACCELPSNSATFRIPWLAQYEVEGDYEGAGLSFDFFPMGTAPGRLVDFGSTFTLSVSEYTGGACRLSLTCSGETVTAKTLCLAYRWATVEIAVSRYGIRLYVDGRLDEFVPRRDFRVMQASGSAVSFSGFPCRLDNVQYFSLISSQELEIGPNVQMVPEGVWADLELNGEAEDIFDVDAKKDPKSTNPNAVPDMSLNREGLPDTRPPAIRHVFFDDSGKLDAAIHGGAVFLALVTRGANGPERVLVIFHPLGAVTSEAVDRFPWEPDPEAAPKAPAQPPSNSGGGK
;
A
#
# COMPACT_ATOMS: atom_id res chain seq x y z
N MET A 1 46.25 28.58 36.46
CA MET A 1 45.00 27.80 36.64
C MET A 1 44.98 26.71 35.58
N PRO A 2 45.25 25.43 35.92
CA PRO A 2 45.19 24.35 34.95
C PRO A 2 43.86 23.57 35.02
N HIS A 3 43.44 23.11 33.85
CA HIS A 3 42.22 22.38 33.53
C HIS A 3 41.95 21.13 34.39
N HIS A 4 40.72 21.00 34.88
CA HIS A 4 40.13 19.71 35.26
C HIS A 4 39.80 18.91 33.99
N ALA A 5 40.60 17.87 33.74
CA ALA A 5 40.23 16.79 32.82
C ALA A 5 39.16 15.92 33.52
N ASN A 6 37.95 15.90 32.98
CA ASN A 6 36.90 14.95 33.37
C ASN A 6 37.31 13.54 32.90
N ILE A 7 37.79 12.72 33.84
CA ILE A 7 37.99 11.29 33.64
C ILE A 7 36.61 10.64 33.51
N ARG A 8 36.24 10.24 32.29
CA ARG A 8 35.10 9.36 32.03
C ARG A 8 35.34 8.06 32.82
N ARG A 9 34.57 7.85 33.90
CA ARG A 9 34.52 6.54 34.58
C ARG A 9 33.88 5.55 33.60
N GLY A 10 34.66 4.59 33.13
CA GLY A 10 34.14 3.44 32.38
C GLY A 10 33.22 2.62 33.29
N LEU A 11 32.15 2.06 32.71
CA LEU A 11 31.27 1.14 33.42
C LEU A 11 32.11 -0.01 34.00
N THR A 12 31.91 -0.27 35.28
CA THR A 12 32.51 -1.42 35.94
C THR A 12 31.84 -2.70 35.43
N LEU A 13 32.57 -3.83 35.47
CA LEU A 13 32.08 -5.13 34.99
C LEU A 13 30.78 -5.58 35.69
N VAL A 14 30.58 -5.12 36.94
CA VAL A 14 29.36 -5.32 37.72
C VAL A 14 28.18 -4.50 37.19
N GLU A 15 28.39 -3.24 36.82
CA GLU A 15 27.34 -2.40 36.20
C GLU A 15 26.92 -2.96 34.84
N LEU A 16 27.86 -3.50 34.07
CA LEU A 16 27.55 -4.16 32.79
C LEU A 16 26.68 -5.40 33.00
N LEU A 17 27.00 -6.22 34.01
CA LEU A 17 26.21 -7.40 34.37
C LEU A 17 24.79 -7.03 34.81
N VAL A 18 24.62 -5.95 35.58
CA VAL A 18 23.30 -5.46 36.00
C VAL A 18 22.49 -4.99 34.79
N VAL A 19 23.09 -4.24 33.87
CA VAL A 19 22.41 -3.77 32.65
C VAL A 19 21.99 -4.96 31.77
N ILE A 20 22.86 -5.94 31.57
CA ILE A 20 22.53 -7.16 30.81
C ILE A 20 21.40 -7.93 31.50
N SER A 21 21.42 -8.03 32.83
CA SER A 21 20.38 -8.72 33.61
C SER A 21 19.02 -8.04 33.48
N ILE A 22 18.99 -6.71 33.54
CA ILE A 22 17.77 -5.91 33.35
C ILE A 22 17.27 -6.07 31.91
N LEU A 23 18.16 -5.99 30.92
CA LEU A 23 17.81 -6.18 29.51
C LEU A 23 17.24 -7.58 29.25
N MET A 24 17.85 -8.63 29.81
CA MET A 24 17.33 -9.99 29.70
C MET A 24 15.97 -10.13 30.37
N LEU A 25 15.77 -9.54 31.55
CA LEU A 25 14.51 -9.62 32.28
C LEU A 25 13.39 -8.84 31.57
N VAL A 26 13.71 -7.70 30.97
CA VAL A 26 12.80 -6.95 30.09
C VAL A 26 12.48 -7.73 28.82
N MET A 27 13.48 -8.37 28.18
CA MET A 27 13.25 -9.27 27.04
C MET A 27 12.38 -10.48 27.42
N LEU A 28 12.59 -11.05 28.61
CA LEU A 28 11.80 -12.17 29.11
C LEU A 28 10.36 -11.75 29.41
N MET A 29 10.15 -10.57 30.00
CA MET A 29 8.82 -10.01 30.22
C MET A 29 8.12 -9.69 28.89
N MET A 30 8.83 -9.13 27.91
CA MET A 30 8.27 -8.85 26.58
C MET A 30 7.93 -10.13 25.82
N THR A 31 8.75 -11.19 25.93
CA THR A 31 8.45 -12.51 25.33
C THR A 31 7.33 -13.25 26.07
N MET A 32 7.19 -13.09 27.39
CA MET A 32 6.03 -13.60 28.14
C MET A 32 4.74 -12.83 27.83
N LEU A 33 4.79 -11.51 27.64
CA LEU A 33 3.65 -10.72 27.15
C LEU A 33 3.26 -11.11 25.71
N ALA A 34 4.25 -11.37 24.84
CA ALA A 34 4.01 -11.92 23.51
C ALA A 34 3.50 -13.38 23.53
N GLY A 35 3.90 -14.17 24.53
CA GLY A 35 3.41 -15.54 24.75
C GLY A 35 2.01 -15.61 25.36
N SER A 36 1.63 -14.64 26.17
CA SER A 36 0.28 -14.46 26.73
C SER A 36 -0.76 -14.11 25.65
N LEU A 37 -0.34 -13.57 24.50
CA LEU A 37 -1.20 -13.41 23.32
C LEU A 37 -1.55 -14.73 22.62
N LYS A 38 -0.92 -15.87 22.99
CA LYS A 38 -1.15 -17.19 22.37
C LYS A 38 -2.19 -18.06 23.08
N SER A 39 -2.84 -17.60 24.15
CA SER A 39 -3.91 -18.36 24.82
C SER A 39 -5.27 -17.69 24.60
N GLY A 40 -6.02 -18.24 23.64
CA GLY A 40 -7.37 -17.82 23.27
C GLY A 40 -7.86 -18.58 22.04
N PRO A 41 -9.17 -18.55 21.72
CA PRO A 41 -9.70 -19.10 20.48
C PRO A 41 -8.91 -18.61 19.25
N PRO A 42 -8.70 -19.44 18.21
CA PRO A 42 -7.91 -19.05 17.02
C PRO A 42 -8.37 -17.74 16.37
N LEU A 43 -9.68 -17.52 16.28
CA LEU A 43 -10.25 -16.28 15.74
C LEU A 43 -9.88 -15.05 16.56
N ASP A 44 -9.87 -15.14 17.89
CA ASP A 44 -9.52 -14.01 18.76
C ASP A 44 -8.05 -13.61 18.58
N GLN A 45 -7.18 -14.60 18.38
CA GLN A 45 -5.76 -14.37 18.10
C GLN A 45 -5.56 -13.69 16.73
N ALA A 46 -6.24 -14.18 15.70
CA ALA A 46 -6.24 -13.58 14.36
C ALA A 46 -6.70 -12.11 14.41
N VAL A 47 -7.84 -11.85 15.06
CA VAL A 47 -8.40 -10.50 15.25
C VAL A 47 -7.42 -9.59 15.99
N ALA A 48 -6.82 -10.07 17.08
CA ALA A 48 -5.84 -9.30 17.84
C ALA A 48 -4.61 -8.97 17.00
N GLY A 49 -4.13 -9.92 16.18
CA GLY A 49 -3.04 -9.73 15.23
C GLY A 49 -3.35 -8.63 14.21
N VAL A 50 -4.50 -8.72 13.53
CA VAL A 50 -4.93 -7.73 12.53
C VAL A 50 -5.07 -6.35 13.15
N ARG A 51 -5.69 -6.25 14.34
CA ARG A 51 -5.82 -4.98 15.07
C ARG A 51 -4.46 -4.39 15.43
N ALA A 52 -3.51 -5.20 15.88
CA ALA A 52 -2.16 -4.75 16.22
C ALA A 52 -1.41 -4.23 14.99
N MET A 53 -1.52 -4.92 13.85
CA MET A 53 -0.94 -4.45 12.59
C MET A 53 -1.55 -3.12 12.16
N ALA A 54 -2.87 -3.00 12.19
CA ALA A 54 -3.54 -1.77 11.81
C ALA A 54 -3.17 -0.60 12.71
N ALA A 55 -3.09 -0.82 14.03
CA ALA A 55 -2.63 0.20 14.97
C ALA A 55 -1.21 0.70 14.64
N ARG A 56 -0.30 -0.22 14.28
CA ARG A 56 1.08 0.14 13.87
C ARG A 56 1.11 0.94 12.57
N VAL A 57 0.42 0.48 11.53
CA VAL A 57 0.35 1.21 10.25
C VAL A 57 -0.17 2.63 10.48
N ARG A 58 -1.26 2.78 11.24
CA ARG A 58 -1.83 4.09 11.58
C ARG A 58 -0.86 4.97 12.37
N GLN A 59 -0.15 4.40 13.34
CA GLN A 59 0.84 5.14 14.11
C GLN A 59 2.00 5.59 13.23
N LEU A 60 2.49 4.73 12.34
CA LEU A 60 3.54 5.08 11.38
C LEU A 60 3.07 6.18 10.43
N SER A 61 1.89 6.03 9.84
CA SER A 61 1.30 7.02 8.94
C SER A 61 1.19 8.38 9.58
N SER A 62 0.61 8.46 10.78
CA SER A 62 0.44 9.73 11.50
C SER A 62 1.75 10.34 12.00
N THR A 63 2.70 9.52 12.45
CA THR A 63 3.98 10.01 13.00
C THR A 63 4.92 10.48 11.90
N GLN A 64 5.00 9.71 10.81
CA GLN A 64 5.90 10.00 9.69
C GLN A 64 5.23 10.87 8.61
N ARG A 65 3.91 11.11 8.72
CA ARG A 65 3.09 11.81 7.72
C ARG A 65 3.21 11.18 6.34
N VAL A 66 3.03 9.87 6.30
CA VAL A 66 3.11 9.06 5.08
C VAL A 66 1.84 8.23 4.95
N HIS A 67 1.39 7.98 3.72
CA HIS A 67 0.28 7.06 3.50
C HIS A 67 0.64 5.67 4.03
N GLY A 68 -0.34 4.98 4.62
CA GLY A 68 -0.19 3.63 5.16
C GLY A 68 -1.03 2.63 4.38
N GLU A 69 -0.63 1.36 4.42
CA GLU A 69 -1.37 0.34 3.69
C GLU A 69 -1.32 -1.02 4.39
N ILE A 70 -2.48 -1.68 4.40
CA ILE A 70 -2.60 -3.09 4.74
C ILE A 70 -3.05 -3.83 3.49
N VAL A 71 -2.36 -4.90 3.17
CA VAL A 71 -2.66 -5.81 2.07
C VAL A 71 -3.24 -7.10 2.64
N LEU A 72 -4.42 -7.49 2.17
CA LEU A 72 -5.11 -8.73 2.52
C LEU A 72 -4.93 -9.70 1.35
N ASP A 73 -4.08 -10.72 1.51
CA ASP A 73 -3.81 -11.75 0.51
C ASP A 73 -4.64 -13.00 0.81
N TYR A 74 -5.85 -13.06 0.23
CA TYR A 74 -6.85 -14.10 0.53
C TYR A 74 -6.34 -15.50 0.20
N LYS A 75 -5.60 -15.68 -0.90
CA LYS A 75 -5.12 -17.01 -1.32
C LYS A 75 -4.11 -17.60 -0.33
N ASN A 76 -3.37 -16.74 0.37
CA ASN A 76 -2.30 -17.18 1.27
C ASN A 76 -2.66 -16.97 2.75
N ASP A 77 -3.88 -16.52 3.08
CA ASP A 77 -4.30 -16.17 4.45
C ASP A 77 -3.33 -15.23 5.18
N ARG A 78 -2.81 -14.25 4.42
CA ARG A 78 -1.76 -13.33 4.90
C ARG A 78 -2.22 -11.89 4.91
N VAL A 79 -1.88 -11.20 5.98
CA VAL A 79 -2.02 -9.76 6.12
C VAL A 79 -0.64 -9.15 6.13
N VAL A 80 -0.40 -8.16 5.28
CA VAL A 80 0.90 -7.51 5.12
C VAL A 80 0.75 -6.01 5.37
N ALA A 81 1.56 -5.47 6.28
CA ALA A 81 1.61 -4.05 6.57
C ALA A 81 2.74 -3.40 5.75
N LEU A 82 2.35 -2.63 4.73
CA LEU A 82 3.31 -1.86 3.95
C LEU A 82 3.51 -0.49 4.59
N ALA A 83 4.75 -0.22 4.99
CA ALA A 83 5.17 1.06 5.51
C ALA A 83 6.11 1.76 4.51
N ARG A 84 5.97 3.08 4.41
CA ARG A 84 6.89 3.93 3.65
C ARG A 84 8.06 4.31 4.55
N GLN A 85 9.26 3.89 4.20
CA GLN A 85 10.48 4.25 4.93
C GLN A 85 11.26 5.29 4.11
N PRO A 86 11.28 6.57 4.52
CA PRO A 86 12.03 7.59 3.81
C PRO A 86 13.54 7.39 3.98
N HIS A 87 14.28 7.45 2.87
CA HIS A 87 15.75 7.33 2.85
C HIS A 87 16.42 8.67 2.61
N VAL A 88 15.82 9.49 1.75
CA VAL A 88 16.39 10.74 1.29
C VAL A 88 15.31 11.78 1.18
N ALA A 89 15.58 12.96 1.72
CA ALA A 89 14.89 14.19 1.35
C ALA A 89 15.92 15.19 0.85
N PHE A 90 15.63 15.89 -0.24
CA PHE A 90 16.49 16.95 -0.77
C PHE A 90 16.03 18.31 -0.28
N ALA A 91 16.98 19.06 0.27
CA ALA A 91 16.81 20.47 0.56
C ALA A 91 17.51 21.25 -0.56
N PHE A 92 16.73 21.98 -1.36
CA PHE A 92 17.26 22.79 -2.46
C PHE A 92 17.77 24.14 -1.95
N GLU A 93 18.62 24.16 -0.92
CA GLU A 93 19.05 25.40 -0.23
C GLU A 93 20.31 26.06 -0.82
N ASP A 94 20.96 25.44 -1.80
CA ASP A 94 22.21 25.94 -2.37
C ASP A 94 22.03 27.19 -3.25
N ALA A 95 23.07 28.02 -3.32
CA ALA A 95 23.04 29.28 -4.07
C ALA A 95 22.73 29.07 -5.58
N PRO A 96 22.02 30.02 -6.23
CA PRO A 96 21.75 29.95 -7.67
C PRO A 96 23.02 29.67 -8.48
N GLY A 97 22.95 28.64 -9.34
CA GLY A 97 24.10 28.19 -10.14
C GLY A 97 24.99 27.13 -9.47
N SER A 98 24.59 26.61 -8.29
CA SER A 98 25.17 25.38 -7.75
C SER A 98 25.08 24.23 -8.77
N LYS A 99 26.06 23.32 -8.75
CA LYS A 99 26.07 22.09 -9.55
C LYS A 99 25.53 20.88 -8.79
N GLN A 100 25.27 21.03 -7.50
CA GLN A 100 24.80 19.95 -6.64
C GLN A 100 23.72 20.45 -5.68
N ALA A 101 22.88 19.53 -5.20
CA ALA A 101 21.92 19.76 -4.12
C ALA A 101 22.22 18.82 -2.96
N ALA A 102 22.14 19.31 -1.73
CA ALA A 102 22.31 18.48 -0.54
C ALA A 102 21.00 17.78 -0.14
N GLY A 103 21.08 16.48 0.08
CA GLY A 103 20.05 15.65 0.68
C GLY A 103 20.42 15.23 2.11
N SER A 104 19.41 14.75 2.84
CA SER A 104 19.60 14.16 4.17
C SER A 104 20.68 13.07 4.14
N ASN A 105 21.54 13.01 5.16
CA ASN A 105 22.64 12.04 5.28
C ASN A 105 23.80 12.22 4.27
N GLY A 106 24.08 13.45 3.84
CA GLY A 106 25.28 13.79 3.05
C GLY A 106 25.19 13.41 1.57
N ILE A 107 23.97 13.27 1.07
CA ILE A 107 23.68 12.81 -0.28
C ILE A 107 23.72 14.00 -1.22
N LEU A 108 24.34 13.84 -2.38
CA LEU A 108 24.41 14.92 -3.36
C LEU A 108 23.60 14.56 -4.60
N GLY A 109 22.62 15.39 -4.92
CA GLY A 109 21.97 15.40 -6.22
C GLY A 109 22.84 16.17 -7.22
N GLU A 110 22.85 15.74 -8.47
CA GLU A 110 23.68 16.30 -9.54
C GLU A 110 22.81 17.07 -10.53
N TYR A 111 23.19 18.31 -10.82
CA TYR A 111 22.56 19.11 -11.88
C TYR A 111 23.25 18.92 -13.23
N GLY A 112 22.48 18.89 -14.30
CA GLY A 112 22.96 18.83 -15.68
C GLY A 112 22.08 19.60 -16.65
N GLY A 113 22.60 19.85 -17.85
CA GLY A 113 21.84 20.41 -18.98
C GLY A 113 21.16 21.77 -18.75
N GLY A 114 21.67 22.56 -17.80
CA GLY A 114 21.12 23.87 -17.42
C GLY A 114 20.17 23.84 -16.23
N ALA A 115 19.99 22.69 -15.56
CA ALA A 115 19.28 22.62 -14.28
C ALA A 115 20.00 23.46 -13.21
N THR A 116 19.23 24.16 -12.38
CA THR A 116 19.76 25.05 -11.35
C THR A 116 18.82 25.14 -10.15
N THR A 117 19.34 25.57 -9.00
CA THR A 117 18.53 26.01 -7.87
C THR A 117 18.02 27.44 -8.11
N VAL A 118 16.73 27.66 -7.88
CA VAL A 118 16.12 28.99 -7.91
C VAL A 118 15.46 29.31 -6.57
N ASN A 119 15.72 30.52 -6.07
CA ASN A 119 15.06 31.02 -4.86
C ASN A 119 13.70 31.60 -5.26
N SER A 120 12.63 31.14 -4.64
CA SER A 120 11.32 31.75 -4.86
C SER A 120 10.51 31.89 -3.58
N ARG A 121 10.44 33.14 -3.13
CA ARG A 121 9.44 33.57 -2.14
C ARG A 121 8.05 33.75 -2.75
N GLN A 122 7.93 33.82 -4.08
CA GLN A 122 6.67 34.08 -4.78
C GLN A 122 5.82 32.82 -4.97
N PHE A 123 6.42 31.63 -4.94
CA PHE A 123 5.72 30.38 -5.24
C PHE A 123 5.36 29.55 -4.00
N HIS A 124 5.38 30.13 -2.80
CA HIS A 124 5.03 29.46 -1.54
C HIS A 124 5.81 28.16 -1.29
N LEU A 125 7.10 28.13 -1.65
CA LEU A 125 8.01 27.01 -1.39
C LEU A 125 8.17 26.78 0.11
N ARG A 126 8.31 25.51 0.53
CA ARG A 126 8.47 25.15 1.95
C ARG A 126 9.80 25.67 2.50
N ASP A 127 10.86 25.47 1.73
CA ASP A 127 12.24 25.77 2.13
C ASP A 127 12.81 27.01 1.40
N GLY A 128 11.94 27.74 0.67
CA GLY A 128 12.27 29.02 0.02
C GLY A 128 13.05 28.91 -1.30
N ALA A 129 13.44 27.71 -1.70
CA ALA A 129 14.17 27.43 -2.93
C ALA A 129 13.79 26.06 -3.51
N CYS A 130 13.94 25.89 -4.83
CA CYS A 130 13.55 24.68 -5.54
C CYS A 130 14.50 24.38 -6.70
N CYS A 131 14.50 23.15 -7.20
CA CYS A 131 15.20 22.79 -8.43
C CYS A 131 14.38 23.24 -9.65
N GLU A 132 14.98 24.03 -10.55
CA GLU A 132 14.41 24.37 -11.85
C GLU A 132 15.07 23.54 -12.96
N LEU A 133 14.23 22.87 -13.75
CA LEU A 133 14.56 22.24 -15.01
C LEU A 133 13.98 23.10 -16.15
N PRO A 134 14.74 24.07 -16.70
CA PRO A 134 14.20 25.09 -17.60
C PRO A 134 13.92 24.58 -19.02
N SER A 135 14.45 23.43 -19.40
CA SER A 135 14.34 22.87 -20.75
C SER A 135 14.27 21.35 -20.73
N ASN A 136 13.92 20.74 -21.86
CA ASN A 136 13.86 19.28 -22.00
C ASN A 136 15.24 18.60 -21.81
N SER A 137 16.33 19.35 -21.99
CA SER A 137 17.70 18.84 -21.79
C SER A 137 18.20 19.00 -20.35
N ALA A 138 17.52 19.80 -19.52
CA ALA A 138 17.90 19.99 -18.13
C ALA A 138 17.65 18.71 -17.33
N THR A 139 18.59 18.37 -16.46
CA THR A 139 18.54 17.14 -15.67
C THR A 139 18.85 17.39 -14.21
N PHE A 140 18.13 16.70 -13.32
CA PHE A 140 18.50 16.54 -11.93
C PHE A 140 18.57 15.06 -11.61
N ARG A 141 19.71 14.61 -11.09
CA ARG A 141 19.97 13.18 -10.86
C ARG A 141 20.31 12.92 -9.40
N ILE A 142 19.65 11.92 -8.82
CA ILE A 142 19.95 11.40 -7.49
C ILE A 142 20.72 10.09 -7.69
N PRO A 143 22.04 10.05 -7.41
CA PRO A 143 22.82 8.82 -7.58
C PRO A 143 22.37 7.75 -6.58
N TRP A 144 22.52 6.49 -6.95
CA TRP A 144 22.38 5.38 -6.02
C TRP A 144 23.52 5.39 -5.01
N LEU A 145 23.21 5.19 -3.73
CA LEU A 145 24.18 5.03 -2.64
C LEU A 145 23.86 3.76 -1.87
N ALA A 146 24.89 3.08 -1.34
CA ALA A 146 24.73 1.82 -0.59
C ALA A 146 23.80 1.97 0.63
N GLN A 147 23.71 3.17 1.23
CA GLN A 147 22.81 3.47 2.34
C GLN A 147 21.31 3.50 1.96
N TYR A 148 20.98 3.36 0.68
CA TYR A 148 19.61 3.12 0.20
C TYR A 148 19.23 1.65 0.21
N GLU A 149 20.21 0.76 0.42
CA GLU A 149 19.91 -0.64 0.69
C GLU A 149 19.20 -0.72 2.04
N VAL A 150 18.01 -1.29 1.99
CA VAL A 150 17.16 -1.43 3.18
C VAL A 150 17.35 -2.84 3.73
N GLU A 151 17.68 -2.93 5.02
CA GLU A 151 17.58 -4.19 5.74
C GLU A 151 16.09 -4.48 6.02
N GLY A 152 15.61 -5.64 5.57
CA GLY A 152 14.21 -6.07 5.74
C GLY A 152 13.64 -6.70 4.47
N ASP A 153 12.38 -7.13 4.54
CA ASP A 153 11.65 -7.67 3.40
C ASP A 153 11.22 -6.51 2.49
N TYR A 154 12.05 -6.26 1.47
CA TYR A 154 11.82 -5.23 0.47
C TYR A 154 10.62 -5.61 -0.40
N GLU A 155 9.56 -4.82 -0.29
CA GLU A 155 8.32 -5.03 -1.05
C GLU A 155 8.24 -4.11 -2.27
N GLY A 156 9.01 -3.02 -2.28
CA GLY A 156 9.10 -2.10 -3.40
C GLY A 156 9.71 -0.75 -3.06
N ALA A 157 9.47 0.24 -3.93
CA ALA A 157 10.03 1.58 -3.82
C ALA A 157 9.02 2.65 -4.25
N GLY A 158 9.30 3.88 -3.84
CA GLY A 158 8.51 5.04 -4.22
C GLY A 158 9.29 6.34 -4.21
N LEU A 159 8.62 7.36 -4.72
CA LEU A 159 9.14 8.71 -4.87
C LEU A 159 8.00 9.68 -4.62
N SER A 160 8.22 10.68 -3.77
CA SER A 160 7.35 11.83 -3.60
C SER A 160 8.09 13.10 -3.97
N PHE A 161 7.39 14.06 -4.56
CA PHE A 161 7.93 15.38 -4.88
C PHE A 161 6.78 16.36 -5.18
N ASP A 162 7.03 17.63 -4.93
CA ASP A 162 6.18 18.70 -5.42
C ASP A 162 6.60 19.07 -6.85
N PHE A 163 5.62 19.18 -7.72
CA PHE A 163 5.76 19.34 -9.15
C PHE A 163 5.11 20.64 -9.60
N PHE A 164 5.88 21.49 -10.28
CA PHE A 164 5.40 22.72 -10.92
C PHE A 164 5.63 22.64 -12.43
N PRO A 165 4.62 22.27 -13.23
CA PRO A 165 4.78 22.11 -14.66
C PRO A 165 4.95 23.45 -15.37
N MET A 166 5.98 23.56 -16.21
CA MET A 166 6.27 24.72 -17.06
C MET A 166 6.29 24.37 -18.56
N GLY A 167 6.49 23.10 -18.88
CA GLY A 167 6.48 22.58 -20.24
C GLY A 167 5.10 22.67 -20.88
N THR A 168 5.09 22.71 -22.21
CA THR A 168 3.87 22.85 -23.03
C THR A 168 3.65 21.68 -23.98
N ALA A 169 4.42 20.61 -23.84
CA ALA A 169 4.35 19.42 -24.67
C ALA A 169 4.64 18.17 -23.85
N PRO A 170 4.04 17.01 -24.20
CA PRO A 170 4.35 15.74 -23.57
C PRO A 170 5.85 15.43 -23.55
N GLY A 171 6.28 14.75 -22.48
CA GLY A 171 7.69 14.45 -22.27
C GLY A 171 7.88 13.49 -21.09
N ARG A 172 9.02 12.81 -21.08
CA ARG A 172 9.46 12.07 -19.89
C ARG A 172 9.67 13.07 -18.75
N LEU A 173 9.44 12.65 -17.51
CA LEU A 173 9.64 13.49 -16.33
C LEU A 173 10.59 12.82 -15.33
N VAL A 174 10.32 11.56 -14.96
CA VAL A 174 11.15 10.78 -14.03
C VAL A 174 11.52 9.46 -14.67
N ASP A 175 12.76 9.03 -14.47
CA ASP A 175 13.24 7.69 -14.75
C ASP A 175 13.91 7.12 -13.52
N PHE A 176 13.44 5.97 -13.04
CA PHE A 176 14.01 5.27 -11.89
C PHE A 176 14.55 3.90 -12.31
N GLY A 177 15.56 3.92 -13.17
CA GLY A 177 16.20 2.72 -13.70
C GLY A 177 15.18 1.76 -14.33
N SER A 178 15.21 0.49 -13.92
CA SER A 178 14.23 -0.52 -14.35
C SER A 178 12.97 -0.56 -13.49
N THR A 179 12.86 0.29 -12.47
CA THR A 179 11.73 0.29 -11.53
C THR A 179 10.50 0.90 -12.19
N PHE A 180 10.53 2.18 -12.55
CA PHE A 180 9.42 2.85 -13.24
C PHE A 180 9.88 4.09 -14.00
N THR A 181 9.02 4.55 -14.91
CA THR A 181 9.15 5.82 -15.61
C THR A 181 7.87 6.63 -15.42
N LEU A 182 7.97 7.90 -15.02
CA LEU A 182 6.86 8.85 -15.01
C LEU A 182 7.02 9.80 -16.20
N SER A 183 5.94 10.07 -16.92
CA SER A 183 5.89 11.02 -18.03
C SER A 183 4.69 11.95 -17.91
N VAL A 184 4.80 13.12 -18.53
CA VAL A 184 3.65 13.90 -18.97
C VAL A 184 3.18 13.30 -20.29
N SER A 185 2.04 12.63 -20.28
CA SER A 185 1.49 11.95 -21.46
C SER A 185 0.64 12.86 -22.34
N GLU A 186 0.02 13.87 -21.74
CA GLU A 186 -0.83 14.84 -22.42
C GLU A 186 -0.57 16.24 -21.87
N TYR A 187 -0.62 17.26 -22.74
CA TYR A 187 -0.69 18.67 -22.34
C TYR A 187 -1.80 19.35 -23.13
N THR A 188 -2.88 19.73 -22.45
CA THR A 188 -4.06 20.34 -23.08
C THR A 188 -4.62 21.43 -22.17
N GLY A 189 -4.93 22.60 -22.74
CA GLY A 189 -5.65 23.66 -22.01
C GLY A 189 -4.91 24.25 -20.81
N GLY A 190 -3.57 24.22 -20.79
CA GLY A 190 -2.79 24.70 -19.64
C GLY A 190 -2.76 23.72 -18.47
N ALA A 191 -2.96 22.43 -18.73
CA ALA A 191 -2.80 21.37 -17.74
C ALA A 191 -2.10 20.17 -18.37
N CYS A 192 -1.38 19.40 -17.55
CA CYS A 192 -0.72 18.17 -17.96
C CYS A 192 -1.30 16.96 -17.24
N ARG A 193 -1.34 15.83 -17.97
CA ARG A 193 -1.70 14.52 -17.44
C ARG A 193 -0.45 13.69 -17.22
N LEU A 194 -0.34 13.06 -16.06
CA LEU A 194 0.78 12.19 -15.72
C LEU A 194 0.47 10.74 -16.09
N SER A 195 1.47 10.01 -16.58
CA SER A 195 1.40 8.57 -16.79
C SER A 195 2.62 7.89 -16.17
N LEU A 196 2.38 6.83 -15.43
CA LEU A 196 3.37 6.03 -14.75
C LEU A 196 3.45 4.66 -15.43
N THR A 197 4.62 4.33 -15.96
CA THR A 197 4.90 3.04 -16.59
C THR A 197 5.81 2.21 -15.72
N CYS A 198 5.43 0.97 -15.45
CA CYS A 198 6.18 0.03 -14.63
C CYS A 198 5.96 -1.40 -15.13
N SER A 199 7.05 -2.13 -15.40
CA SER A 199 7.02 -3.51 -15.90
C SER A 199 6.06 -3.77 -17.08
N GLY A 200 5.98 -2.82 -18.02
CA GLY A 200 5.12 -2.89 -19.21
C GLY A 200 3.67 -2.44 -18.99
N GLU A 201 3.24 -2.23 -17.75
CA GLU A 201 1.95 -1.64 -17.42
C GLU A 201 2.06 -0.11 -17.40
N THR A 202 1.00 0.58 -17.84
CA THR A 202 0.93 2.05 -17.77
C THR A 202 -0.38 2.47 -17.12
N VAL A 203 -0.26 3.20 -16.01
CA VAL A 203 -1.38 3.87 -15.35
C VAL A 203 -1.33 5.35 -15.68
N THR A 204 -2.49 5.97 -15.87
CA THR A 204 -2.58 7.37 -16.29
C THR A 204 -3.48 8.12 -15.34
N ALA A 205 -2.96 9.19 -14.75
CA ALA A 205 -3.67 10.03 -13.81
C ALA A 205 -5.01 10.51 -14.39
N LYS A 206 -6.07 10.43 -13.57
CA LYS A 206 -7.36 11.08 -13.79
C LYS A 206 -7.24 12.57 -13.52
N THR A 207 -6.49 12.94 -12.48
CA THR A 207 -6.27 14.34 -12.09
C THR A 207 -5.29 15.01 -13.05
N LEU A 208 -5.64 16.23 -13.47
CA LEU A 208 -4.79 17.07 -14.30
C LEU A 208 -3.99 18.02 -13.40
N CYS A 209 -2.67 18.06 -13.58
CA CYS A 209 -1.81 19.03 -12.93
C CYS A 209 -1.85 20.34 -13.72
N LEU A 210 -2.30 21.43 -13.10
CA LEU A 210 -2.39 22.73 -13.76
C LEU A 210 -1.00 23.32 -14.00
N ALA A 211 -0.76 23.83 -15.20
CA ALA A 211 0.47 24.54 -15.54
C ALA A 211 0.67 25.72 -14.59
N TYR A 212 1.92 25.96 -14.19
CA TYR A 212 2.31 27.02 -13.27
C TYR A 212 1.61 26.98 -11.91
N ARG A 213 1.21 25.80 -11.45
CA ARG A 213 0.73 25.55 -10.09
C ARG A 213 1.42 24.33 -9.51
N TRP A 214 1.67 24.36 -8.21
CA TRP A 214 2.19 23.21 -7.50
C TRP A 214 1.13 22.11 -7.42
N ALA A 215 1.56 20.89 -7.68
CA ALA A 215 0.86 19.67 -7.37
C ALA A 215 1.82 18.75 -6.60
N THR A 216 1.33 18.04 -5.60
CA THR A 216 2.14 17.02 -4.91
C THR A 216 1.96 15.69 -5.63
N VAL A 217 3.05 15.06 -6.04
CA VAL A 217 3.04 13.77 -6.72
C VAL A 217 3.70 12.74 -5.82
N GLU A 218 3.05 11.60 -5.61
CA GLU A 218 3.64 10.45 -4.92
C GLU A 218 3.43 9.18 -5.75
N ILE A 219 4.48 8.40 -5.90
CA ILE A 219 4.50 7.12 -6.59
C ILE A 219 4.90 6.04 -5.59
N ALA A 220 4.15 4.93 -5.55
CA ALA A 220 4.50 3.78 -4.75
C ALA A 220 4.27 2.49 -5.56
N VAL A 221 5.37 1.81 -5.90
CA VAL A 221 5.38 0.55 -6.65
C VAL A 221 5.85 -0.56 -5.73
N SER A 222 4.99 -1.56 -5.52
CA SER A 222 5.31 -2.75 -4.73
C SER A 222 4.97 -4.02 -5.50
N ARG A 223 5.35 -5.17 -4.96
CA ARG A 223 4.93 -6.47 -5.51
C ARG A 223 3.41 -6.68 -5.53
N TYR A 224 2.70 -5.84 -4.77
CA TYR A 224 1.25 -5.83 -4.62
C TYR A 224 0.55 -4.83 -5.55
N GLY A 225 1.29 -4.01 -6.30
CA GLY A 225 0.70 -3.14 -7.32
C GLY A 225 1.41 -1.80 -7.52
N ILE A 226 0.79 -0.95 -8.32
CA ILE A 226 1.27 0.38 -8.69
C ILE A 226 0.29 1.42 -8.15
N ARG A 227 0.77 2.43 -7.43
CA ARG A 227 -0.02 3.56 -6.91
C ARG A 227 0.55 4.86 -7.43
N LEU A 228 -0.34 5.71 -7.93
CA LEU A 228 -0.04 7.09 -8.31
C LEU A 228 -0.98 8.00 -7.53
N TYR A 229 -0.39 8.88 -6.73
CA TYR A 229 -1.11 9.88 -5.95
C TYR A 229 -0.83 11.27 -6.53
N VAL A 230 -1.86 12.10 -6.59
CA VAL A 230 -1.79 13.51 -6.97
C VAL A 230 -2.53 14.34 -5.91
N ASP A 231 -1.89 15.38 -5.40
CA ASP A 231 -2.39 16.24 -4.32
C ASP A 231 -2.86 15.46 -3.07
N GLY A 232 -2.07 14.44 -2.70
CA GLY A 232 -2.32 13.59 -1.54
C GLY A 232 -3.51 12.64 -1.70
N ARG A 233 -4.04 12.46 -2.91
CA ARG A 233 -5.14 11.53 -3.19
C ARG A 233 -4.67 10.42 -4.11
N LEU A 234 -5.06 9.18 -3.82
CA LEU A 234 -4.82 8.07 -4.75
C LEU A 234 -5.61 8.31 -6.03
N ASP A 235 -4.88 8.57 -7.11
CA ASP A 235 -5.45 8.95 -8.39
C ASP A 235 -5.63 7.73 -9.29
N GLU A 236 -4.64 6.83 -9.29
CA GLU A 236 -4.70 5.53 -9.94
C GLU A 236 -4.06 4.41 -9.12
N PHE A 237 -4.66 3.22 -9.24
CA PHE A 237 -4.20 2.01 -8.59
C PHE A 237 -4.40 0.77 -9.44
N VAL A 238 -3.35 -0.01 -9.62
CA VAL A 238 -3.42 -1.33 -10.28
C VAL A 238 -2.91 -2.40 -9.32
N PRO A 239 -3.80 -3.24 -8.75
CA PRO A 239 -3.38 -4.37 -7.92
C PRO A 239 -2.71 -5.42 -8.81
N ARG A 240 -1.61 -6.00 -8.32
CA ARG A 240 -0.94 -7.12 -8.98
C ARG A 240 -0.49 -8.13 -7.94
N ARG A 241 -0.59 -9.40 -8.31
CA ARG A 241 0.06 -10.51 -7.62
C ARG A 241 1.37 -10.79 -8.36
N ASP A 242 2.44 -11.06 -7.61
CA ASP A 242 3.75 -11.45 -8.16
C ASP A 242 4.39 -10.43 -9.11
N PHE A 243 4.05 -9.15 -8.92
CA PHE A 243 4.71 -8.07 -9.61
C PHE A 243 6.18 -8.05 -9.18
N ARG A 244 7.09 -8.44 -10.07
CA ARG A 244 8.52 -8.30 -9.78
C ARG A 244 8.85 -6.81 -9.81
N VAL A 245 8.92 -6.19 -8.64
CA VAL A 245 9.62 -4.93 -8.52
C VAL A 245 11.10 -5.25 -8.71
N MET A 246 11.65 -4.85 -9.85
CA MET A 246 13.10 -4.89 -10.05
C MET A 246 13.73 -4.11 -8.90
N GLN A 247 14.73 -4.69 -8.22
CA GLN A 247 15.41 -4.00 -7.13
C GLN A 247 15.85 -2.63 -7.64
N ALA A 248 15.48 -1.58 -6.90
CA ALA A 248 15.97 -0.23 -7.15
C ALA A 248 17.50 -0.13 -6.97
N SER A 249 18.12 -1.17 -6.39
CA SER A 249 19.56 -1.22 -6.13
C SER A 249 20.40 -0.96 -7.37
N GLY A 250 21.39 -0.08 -7.23
CA GLY A 250 22.26 0.37 -8.30
C GLY A 250 21.66 1.39 -9.26
N SER A 251 20.38 1.76 -9.13
CA SER A 251 19.71 2.67 -10.07
C SER A 251 19.60 4.09 -9.53
N ALA A 252 20.02 5.07 -10.32
CA ALA A 252 19.82 6.48 -10.03
C ALA A 252 18.39 6.91 -10.37
N VAL A 253 17.82 7.85 -9.62
CA VAL A 253 16.59 8.56 -10.00
C VAL A 253 16.98 9.76 -10.85
N SER A 254 16.40 9.91 -12.03
CA SER A 254 16.70 11.03 -12.93
C SER A 254 15.44 11.77 -13.30
N PHE A 255 15.44 13.08 -13.09
CA PHE A 255 14.42 14.00 -13.57
C PHE A 255 14.92 14.68 -14.85
N SER A 256 14.18 14.56 -15.94
CA SER A 256 14.56 15.14 -17.25
C SER A 256 13.42 15.03 -18.25
N GLY A 257 13.49 15.78 -19.37
CA GLY A 257 12.61 15.59 -20.52
C GLY A 257 11.33 16.45 -20.53
N PHE A 258 10.98 17.07 -19.41
CA PHE A 258 9.85 17.99 -19.30
C PHE A 258 10.22 19.21 -18.43
N PRO A 259 10.08 20.45 -18.94
CA PRO A 259 10.42 21.65 -18.19
C PRO A 259 9.51 21.80 -16.96
N CYS A 260 10.10 21.92 -15.78
CA CYS A 260 9.37 22.00 -14.52
C CYS A 260 10.22 22.56 -13.39
N ARG A 261 9.58 22.80 -12.25
CA ARG A 261 10.28 22.93 -10.96
C ARG A 261 9.90 21.77 -10.05
N LEU A 262 10.86 21.41 -9.21
CA LEU A 262 10.77 20.31 -8.25
C LEU A 262 11.10 20.85 -6.86
N ASP A 263 10.28 20.51 -5.89
CA ASP A 263 10.53 20.76 -4.47
C ASP A 263 10.18 19.51 -3.65
N ASN A 264 10.61 19.44 -2.39
CA ASN A 264 10.30 18.35 -1.45
C ASN A 264 10.52 16.93 -2.01
N VAL A 265 11.58 16.74 -2.82
CA VAL A 265 11.87 15.43 -3.43
C VAL A 265 12.31 14.46 -2.34
N GLN A 266 11.56 13.37 -2.18
CA GLN A 266 11.82 12.32 -1.22
C GLN A 266 11.75 10.94 -1.85
N TYR A 267 12.82 10.16 -1.66
CA TYR A 267 12.89 8.75 -2.01
C TYR A 267 12.59 7.90 -0.76
N PHE A 268 11.74 6.88 -0.94
CA PHE A 268 11.38 5.96 0.13
C PHE A 268 11.28 4.52 -0.39
N SER A 269 11.51 3.55 0.49
CA SER A 269 11.21 2.15 0.21
C SER A 269 9.87 1.77 0.80
N LEU A 270 9.23 0.79 0.18
CA LEU A 270 8.10 0.07 0.74
C LEU A 270 8.68 -1.20 1.35
N ILE A 271 8.67 -1.25 2.67
CA ILE A 271 9.09 -2.43 3.41
C ILE A 271 7.86 -3.14 3.96
N SER A 272 7.89 -4.46 3.95
CA SER A 272 7.01 -5.24 4.81
C SER A 272 7.46 -4.99 6.24
N SER A 273 6.73 -4.12 6.92
CA SER A 273 7.03 -3.81 8.33
C SER A 273 6.62 -4.96 9.25
N GLN A 274 5.67 -5.77 8.80
CA GLN A 274 5.17 -6.96 9.48
C GLN A 274 4.31 -7.78 8.52
N GLU A 275 4.50 -9.09 8.54
CA GLU A 275 3.59 -10.06 7.96
C GLU A 275 2.89 -10.82 9.08
N LEU A 276 1.60 -11.08 8.89
CA LEU A 276 0.80 -11.92 9.77
C LEU A 276 0.18 -13.02 8.92
N GLU A 277 0.59 -14.25 9.17
CA GLU A 277 -0.23 -15.41 8.86
C GLU A 277 -1.36 -15.44 9.88
N ILE A 278 -2.60 -15.41 9.40
CA ILE A 278 -3.81 -15.27 10.22
C ILE A 278 -3.92 -16.37 11.28
N GLY A 279 -3.37 -17.56 11.02
CA GLY A 279 -3.15 -18.62 12.00
C GLY A 279 -3.63 -19.99 11.51
N PRO A 280 -3.23 -21.07 12.20
CA PRO A 280 -3.65 -22.42 11.81
C PRO A 280 -5.18 -22.56 11.98
N ASN A 281 -5.84 -23.04 10.93
CA ASN A 281 -7.29 -23.29 10.85
C ASN A 281 -8.19 -22.04 10.83
N VAL A 282 -7.65 -20.85 10.60
CA VAL A 282 -8.45 -19.64 10.34
C VAL A 282 -8.18 -19.20 8.90
N GLN A 283 -9.25 -18.93 8.16
CA GLN A 283 -9.18 -18.49 6.76
C GLN A 283 -9.80 -17.12 6.59
N MET A 284 -9.27 -16.34 5.65
CA MET A 284 -9.85 -15.07 5.22
C MET A 284 -10.88 -15.32 4.11
N VAL A 285 -12.09 -14.83 4.30
CA VAL A 285 -13.16 -14.99 3.32
C VAL A 285 -13.27 -13.71 2.48
N PRO A 286 -13.12 -13.77 1.15
CA PRO A 286 -13.34 -12.60 0.31
C PRO A 286 -14.84 -12.24 0.28
N GLU A 287 -15.12 -10.99 -0.02
CA GLU A 287 -16.49 -10.49 -0.13
C GLU A 287 -17.24 -11.23 -1.25
N GLY A 288 -18.45 -11.73 -0.93
CA GLY A 288 -19.30 -12.49 -1.85
C GLY A 288 -19.11 -14.00 -1.83
N VAL A 289 -18.14 -14.54 -1.08
CA VAL A 289 -17.93 -15.99 -0.91
C VAL A 289 -18.51 -16.48 0.39
N TRP A 290 -19.27 -17.57 0.34
CA TRP A 290 -19.83 -18.17 1.56
C TRP A 290 -18.75 -18.84 2.40
N ALA A 291 -18.87 -18.70 3.72
CA ALA A 291 -17.93 -19.21 4.70
C ALA A 291 -17.67 -20.72 4.57
N ASP A 292 -18.73 -21.49 4.28
CA ASP A 292 -18.64 -22.95 4.14
C ASP A 292 -17.82 -23.40 2.93
N LEU A 293 -17.90 -22.66 1.82
CA LEU A 293 -17.11 -22.96 0.62
C LEU A 293 -15.62 -22.71 0.87
N GLU A 294 -15.28 -21.63 1.57
CA GLU A 294 -13.89 -21.34 1.96
C GLU A 294 -13.36 -22.43 2.91
N LEU A 295 -14.12 -22.77 3.96
CA LEU A 295 -13.75 -23.82 4.92
C LEU A 295 -13.50 -25.19 4.28
N ASN A 296 -14.26 -25.52 3.23
CA ASN A 296 -14.14 -26.78 2.51
C ASN A 296 -13.06 -26.75 1.40
N GLY A 297 -12.39 -25.62 1.18
CA GLY A 297 -11.41 -25.45 0.08
C GLY A 297 -12.06 -25.41 -1.30
N GLU A 298 -13.38 -25.22 -1.37
CA GLU A 298 -14.13 -25.18 -2.63
C GLU A 298 -14.03 -23.83 -3.36
N ALA A 299 -13.46 -22.83 -2.68
CA ALA A 299 -13.24 -21.48 -3.18
C ALA A 299 -11.84 -21.29 -3.80
N GLU A 300 -10.88 -22.22 -3.65
CA GLU A 300 -9.46 -22.01 -4.04
C GLU A 300 -9.26 -21.54 -5.50
N ASP A 301 -10.08 -22.02 -6.43
CA ASP A 301 -9.97 -21.73 -7.87
C ASP A 301 -10.45 -20.32 -8.25
N ILE A 302 -11.16 -19.61 -7.38
CA ILE A 302 -11.73 -18.28 -7.71
C ILE A 302 -10.69 -17.15 -7.55
N PHE A 303 -9.59 -17.41 -6.85
CA PHE A 303 -8.54 -16.44 -6.51
C PHE A 303 -7.47 -16.27 -7.60
N ASP A 304 -7.54 -17.03 -8.71
CA ASP A 304 -6.50 -17.00 -9.74
C ASP A 304 -6.75 -15.90 -10.79
N VAL A 305 -5.93 -14.85 -10.71
CA VAL A 305 -5.90 -13.72 -11.65
C VAL A 305 -5.24 -14.12 -12.99
N ASP A 306 -4.40 -15.16 -12.98
CA ASP A 306 -3.62 -15.62 -14.14
C ASP A 306 -4.22 -16.85 -14.84
N ALA A 307 -5.32 -17.39 -14.34
CA ALA A 307 -6.19 -18.28 -15.11
C ALA A 307 -6.89 -17.49 -16.22
N LYS A 308 -6.10 -16.96 -17.17
CA LYS A 308 -6.52 -16.83 -18.56
C LYS A 308 -7.23 -18.13 -18.90
N LYS A 309 -8.45 -18.02 -19.42
CA LYS A 309 -9.08 -19.05 -20.26
C LYS A 309 -7.97 -19.83 -20.94
N ASP A 310 -7.87 -21.11 -20.66
CA ASP A 310 -7.09 -22.01 -21.50
C ASP A 310 -7.70 -21.88 -22.91
N PRO A 311 -7.07 -21.20 -23.90
CA PRO A 311 -7.65 -21.06 -25.21
C PRO A 311 -7.25 -22.29 -26.01
N LYS A 312 -7.62 -23.47 -25.51
CA LYS A 312 -7.51 -24.75 -26.21
C LYS A 312 -8.73 -25.63 -25.94
N SER A 313 -9.91 -25.05 -26.07
CA SER A 313 -11.03 -25.80 -26.63
C SER A 313 -11.20 -25.39 -28.08
N THR A 314 -10.69 -26.19 -29.00
CA THR A 314 -10.95 -26.07 -30.46
C THR A 314 -12.37 -26.54 -30.83
N ASN A 315 -13.27 -26.67 -29.85
CA ASN A 315 -14.63 -27.11 -30.10
C ASN A 315 -15.55 -25.86 -30.13
N PRO A 316 -16.06 -25.44 -31.29
CA PRO A 316 -16.98 -24.30 -31.40
C PRO A 316 -18.33 -24.54 -30.68
N ASN A 317 -18.58 -25.76 -30.19
CA ASN A 317 -19.70 -26.13 -29.34
C ASN A 317 -19.31 -26.35 -27.86
N ALA A 318 -18.08 -26.01 -27.45
CA ALA A 318 -17.75 -26.00 -26.03
C ALA A 318 -18.52 -24.85 -25.36
N VAL A 319 -19.59 -25.24 -24.66
CA VAL A 319 -20.25 -24.40 -23.67
C VAL A 319 -19.14 -23.88 -22.74
N PRO A 320 -19.07 -22.56 -22.45
CA PRO A 320 -18.21 -22.08 -21.39
C PRO A 320 -18.54 -22.92 -20.15
N ASP A 321 -17.54 -23.50 -19.50
CA ASP A 321 -17.81 -24.24 -18.27
C ASP A 321 -18.44 -23.26 -17.27
N MET A 322 -19.76 -23.34 -17.14
CA MET A 322 -20.57 -22.54 -16.21
C MET A 322 -20.55 -23.17 -14.82
N SER A 323 -19.53 -23.98 -14.50
CA SER A 323 -19.31 -24.54 -13.16
C SER A 323 -19.05 -23.49 -12.07
N LEU A 324 -18.99 -22.19 -12.42
CA LEU A 324 -19.02 -21.06 -11.48
C LEU A 324 -20.42 -20.71 -10.96
N ASN A 325 -21.52 -21.27 -11.50
CA ASN A 325 -22.85 -21.16 -10.89
C ASN A 325 -22.99 -22.14 -9.70
N ARG A 326 -22.07 -22.07 -8.74
CA ARG A 326 -22.27 -22.67 -7.42
C ARG A 326 -22.93 -21.62 -6.54
N GLU A 327 -24.01 -22.00 -5.90
CA GLU A 327 -24.64 -21.17 -4.88
C GLU A 327 -23.59 -20.81 -3.82
N GLY A 328 -23.39 -19.51 -3.58
CA GLY A 328 -22.40 -19.02 -2.63
C GLY A 328 -21.06 -18.58 -3.17
N LEU A 329 -20.87 -18.57 -4.49
CA LEU A 329 -19.77 -17.86 -5.15
C LEU A 329 -20.30 -16.59 -5.86
N PRO A 330 -19.48 -15.52 -5.93
CA PRO A 330 -19.86 -14.32 -6.66
C PRO A 330 -19.84 -14.53 -8.18
N ASP A 331 -20.72 -13.83 -8.91
CA ASP A 331 -20.78 -13.85 -10.38
C ASP A 331 -19.46 -13.42 -11.05
N THR A 332 -18.69 -12.57 -10.36
CA THR A 332 -17.36 -12.14 -10.78
C THR A 332 -16.32 -12.62 -9.79
N ARG A 333 -15.19 -13.13 -10.30
CA ARG A 333 -14.06 -13.56 -9.46
C ARG A 333 -13.66 -12.44 -8.49
N PRO A 334 -13.59 -12.71 -7.18
CA PRO A 334 -13.13 -11.73 -6.23
C PRO A 334 -11.65 -11.43 -6.46
N PRO A 335 -11.17 -10.24 -6.08
CA PRO A 335 -9.75 -9.94 -6.18
C PRO A 335 -8.97 -10.84 -5.22
N ALA A 336 -7.87 -11.43 -5.70
CA ALA A 336 -6.98 -12.26 -4.88
C ALA A 336 -6.37 -11.48 -3.70
N ILE A 337 -6.23 -10.17 -3.88
CA ILE A 337 -5.66 -9.25 -2.91
C ILE A 337 -6.60 -8.05 -2.74
N ARG A 338 -6.86 -7.63 -1.50
CA ARG A 338 -7.55 -6.38 -1.18
C ARG A 338 -6.63 -5.43 -0.41
N HIS A 339 -6.73 -4.15 -0.75
CA HIS A 339 -5.92 -3.10 -0.15
C HIS A 339 -6.75 -2.23 0.77
N VAL A 340 -6.25 -1.99 1.98
CA VAL A 340 -6.82 -1.06 2.97
C VAL A 340 -5.84 0.08 3.13
N PHE A 341 -6.25 1.26 2.69
CA PHE A 341 -5.41 2.45 2.62
C PHE A 341 -5.71 3.40 3.77
N PHE A 342 -4.63 3.93 4.35
CA PHE A 342 -4.67 4.93 5.40
C PHE A 342 -4.03 6.23 4.90
N ASP A 343 -4.66 7.35 5.24
CA ASP A 343 -4.13 8.68 4.96
C ASP A 343 -2.92 9.02 5.85
N ASP A 344 -2.29 10.17 5.60
CA ASP A 344 -1.16 10.68 6.38
C ASP A 344 -1.51 11.05 7.84
N SER A 345 -2.80 11.03 8.20
CA SER A 345 -3.30 11.20 9.56
C SER A 345 -3.56 9.86 10.28
N GLY A 346 -3.38 8.73 9.58
CA GLY A 346 -3.64 7.39 10.09
C GLY A 346 -5.14 7.06 10.19
N LYS A 347 -5.99 7.71 9.42
CA LYS A 347 -7.41 7.36 9.22
C LYS A 347 -7.56 6.56 7.93
N LEU A 348 -8.69 5.90 7.73
CA LEU A 348 -8.95 5.31 6.41
C LEU A 348 -9.07 6.42 5.39
N ASP A 349 -8.43 6.22 4.23
CA ASP A 349 -8.51 7.17 3.13
C ASP A 349 -9.94 7.19 2.58
N ALA A 350 -10.69 8.25 2.91
CA ALA A 350 -12.08 8.42 2.51
C ALA A 350 -12.25 8.70 1.00
N ALA A 351 -11.18 9.10 0.29
CA ALA A 351 -11.24 9.24 -1.16
C ALA A 351 -11.25 7.87 -1.86
N ILE A 352 -10.69 6.85 -1.20
CA ILE A 352 -10.64 5.48 -1.71
C ILE A 352 -11.79 4.65 -1.15
N HIS A 353 -11.99 4.73 0.17
CA HIS A 353 -12.98 3.94 0.89
C HIS A 353 -14.23 4.79 1.10
N GLY A 354 -15.34 4.40 0.47
CA GLY A 354 -16.64 5.05 0.65
C GLY A 354 -17.29 4.81 2.02
N GLY A 355 -16.57 4.23 2.98
CA GLY A 355 -17.08 3.80 4.28
C GLY A 355 -16.11 2.89 5.02
N ALA A 356 -16.64 2.10 5.95
CA ALA A 356 -15.85 1.07 6.63
C ALA A 356 -15.40 -0.03 5.67
N VAL A 357 -14.25 -0.64 5.96
CA VAL A 357 -13.73 -1.79 5.22
C VAL A 357 -13.82 -3.03 6.11
N PHE A 358 -14.21 -4.16 5.52
CA PHE A 358 -14.44 -5.41 6.24
C PHE A 358 -13.42 -6.46 5.82
N LEU A 359 -12.84 -7.14 6.81
CA LEU A 359 -12.12 -8.40 6.66
C LEU A 359 -12.93 -9.49 7.35
N ALA A 360 -13.40 -10.46 6.58
CA ALA A 360 -14.11 -11.62 7.10
C ALA A 360 -13.13 -12.75 7.41
N LEU A 361 -13.26 -13.33 8.60
CA LEU A 361 -12.48 -14.45 9.08
C LEU A 361 -13.42 -15.60 9.46
N VAL A 362 -13.03 -16.83 9.14
CA VAL A 362 -13.79 -18.04 9.47
C VAL A 362 -12.89 -19.11 10.06
N THR A 363 -13.41 -19.90 10.99
CA THR A 363 -12.79 -21.16 11.44
C THR A 363 -13.84 -22.25 11.64
N ARG A 364 -13.40 -23.51 11.72
CA ARG A 364 -14.27 -24.64 12.08
C ARG A 364 -14.45 -24.67 13.59
N GLY A 365 -15.65 -24.33 14.06
CA GLY A 365 -16.07 -24.49 15.45
C GLY A 365 -16.66 -25.87 15.73
N ALA A 366 -16.94 -26.14 17.01
CA ALA A 366 -17.53 -27.41 17.45
C ALA A 366 -18.97 -27.63 16.95
N ASN A 367 -19.70 -26.54 16.72
CA ASN A 367 -21.13 -26.56 16.34
C ASN A 367 -21.38 -25.99 14.93
N GLY A 368 -20.34 -25.90 14.11
CA GLY A 368 -20.39 -25.28 12.78
C GLY A 368 -19.34 -24.18 12.60
N PRO A 369 -19.39 -23.43 11.48
CA PRO A 369 -18.46 -22.34 11.23
C PRO A 369 -18.61 -21.23 12.26
N GLU A 370 -17.49 -20.79 12.82
CA GLU A 370 -17.41 -19.57 13.60
C GLU A 370 -16.91 -18.44 12.69
N ARG A 371 -17.60 -17.29 12.70
CA ARG A 371 -17.33 -16.18 11.78
C ARG A 371 -17.11 -14.89 12.56
N VAL A 372 -16.12 -14.11 12.13
CA VAL A 372 -15.85 -12.77 12.67
C VAL A 372 -15.61 -11.79 11.53
N LEU A 373 -16.23 -10.61 11.64
CA LEU A 373 -15.87 -9.45 10.83
C LEU A 373 -14.91 -8.57 11.61
N VAL A 374 -13.73 -8.32 11.05
CA VAL A 374 -12.85 -7.22 11.47
C VAL A 374 -13.24 -5.99 10.67
N ILE A 375 -13.53 -4.89 11.37
CA ILE A 375 -14.08 -3.67 10.79
C ILE A 375 -13.05 -2.56 10.94
N PHE A 376 -12.54 -2.07 9.82
CA PHE A 376 -11.74 -0.86 9.74
C PHE A 376 -12.68 0.34 9.58
N HIS A 377 -12.73 1.22 10.57
CA HIS A 377 -13.63 2.36 10.58
C HIS A 377 -13.00 3.60 9.93
N PRO A 378 -13.81 4.50 9.32
CA PRO A 378 -13.30 5.71 8.67
C PRO A 378 -12.39 6.56 9.55
N LEU A 379 -12.72 6.70 10.84
CA LEU A 379 -11.93 7.47 11.81
C LEU A 379 -10.69 6.73 12.34
N GLY A 380 -10.37 5.58 11.77
CA GLY A 380 -9.20 4.76 12.04
C GLY A 380 -9.41 3.68 13.11
N ALA A 381 -10.50 3.70 13.88
CA ALA A 381 -10.77 2.62 14.83
C ALA A 381 -10.83 1.25 14.12
N VAL A 382 -10.36 0.19 14.78
CA VAL A 382 -10.50 -1.18 14.28
C VAL A 382 -11.21 -1.99 15.33
N THR A 383 -12.42 -2.46 15.00
CA THR A 383 -13.24 -3.29 15.88
C THR A 383 -13.44 -4.66 15.26
N SER A 384 -14.12 -5.56 15.96
CA SER A 384 -14.59 -6.79 15.37
C SER A 384 -15.92 -7.19 15.97
N GLU A 385 -16.68 -7.96 15.21
CA GLU A 385 -18.00 -8.46 15.57
C GLU A 385 -18.08 -9.94 15.19
N ALA A 386 -18.47 -10.77 16.14
CA ALA A 386 -18.84 -12.15 15.84
C ALA A 386 -20.20 -12.12 15.15
N VAL A 387 -20.32 -12.82 14.03
CA VAL A 387 -21.52 -12.81 13.20
C VAL A 387 -22.01 -14.23 12.98
N ASP A 388 -23.32 -14.42 12.96
CA ASP A 388 -23.89 -15.73 12.61
C ASP A 388 -23.68 -16.04 11.13
N ARG A 389 -23.67 -14.99 10.29
CA ARG A 389 -23.47 -15.03 8.84
C ARG A 389 -22.74 -13.79 8.34
N PHE A 390 -22.06 -13.88 7.20
CA PHE A 390 -21.50 -12.69 6.57
C PHE A 390 -22.58 -11.83 5.90
N PRO A 391 -22.37 -10.51 5.71
CA PRO A 391 -23.40 -9.61 5.19
C PRO A 391 -23.90 -9.94 3.78
N TRP A 392 -23.12 -10.70 3.01
CA TRP A 392 -23.45 -11.16 1.65
C TRP A 392 -24.05 -12.56 1.61
N GLU A 393 -24.14 -13.27 2.74
CA GLU A 393 -24.80 -14.57 2.81
C GLU A 393 -26.33 -14.37 2.94
N PRO A 394 -27.14 -15.15 2.22
CA PRO A 394 -28.60 -15.03 2.31
C PRO A 394 -29.09 -15.36 3.71
N ASP A 395 -30.17 -14.70 4.12
CA ASP A 395 -30.82 -15.00 5.39
C ASP A 395 -31.69 -16.26 5.24
N PRO A 396 -31.35 -17.38 5.91
CA PRO A 396 -32.17 -18.59 5.84
C PRO A 396 -33.59 -18.37 6.38
N GLU A 397 -33.82 -17.37 7.25
CA GLU A 397 -35.14 -17.04 7.78
C GLU A 397 -35.95 -16.10 6.87
N ALA A 398 -35.32 -15.48 5.86
CA ALA A 398 -35.97 -14.57 4.92
C ALA A 398 -36.49 -15.26 3.65
N ALA A 399 -36.42 -16.59 3.57
CA ALA A 399 -37.02 -17.32 2.45
C ALA A 399 -38.49 -16.88 2.28
N PRO A 400 -38.92 -16.43 1.08
CA PRO A 400 -40.29 -16.02 0.88
C PRO A 400 -41.19 -17.20 1.24
N LYS A 401 -42.13 -16.99 2.18
CA LYS A 401 -43.19 -17.96 2.45
C LYS A 401 -43.75 -18.39 1.10
N ALA A 402 -43.67 -19.69 0.81
CA ALA A 402 -44.14 -20.26 -0.45
C ALA A 402 -45.51 -19.64 -0.78
N PRO A 403 -45.74 -19.19 -2.03
CA PRO A 403 -47.04 -18.65 -2.40
C PRO A 403 -48.10 -19.65 -2.01
N ALA A 404 -49.09 -19.20 -1.24
CA ALA A 404 -50.18 -20.03 -0.77
C ALA A 404 -50.72 -20.83 -1.96
N GLN A 405 -50.65 -22.17 -1.87
CA GLN A 405 -51.25 -23.02 -2.89
C GLN A 405 -52.72 -22.59 -3.05
N PRO A 406 -53.18 -22.28 -4.26
CA PRO A 406 -54.59 -22.03 -4.47
C PRO A 406 -55.37 -23.28 -4.04
N PRO A 407 -56.56 -23.12 -3.42
CA PRO A 407 -57.30 -24.23 -2.88
C PRO A 407 -57.54 -25.28 -3.97
N SER A 408 -57.19 -26.52 -3.65
CA SER A 408 -57.48 -27.67 -4.50
C SER A 408 -58.99 -27.75 -4.72
N ASN A 409 -59.46 -27.55 -5.96
CA ASN A 409 -60.83 -27.84 -6.33
C ASN A 409 -61.04 -29.36 -6.32
N SER A 410 -61.33 -29.90 -5.14
CA SER A 410 -61.93 -31.22 -4.99
C SER A 410 -63.44 -31.12 -5.24
N GLY A 411 -63.86 -31.48 -6.45
CA GLY A 411 -65.15 -32.12 -6.75
C GLY A 411 -66.41 -31.24 -6.77
N GLY A 412 -67.15 -31.29 -7.90
CA GLY A 412 -68.51 -30.76 -7.94
C GLY A 412 -69.20 -30.76 -9.30
N GLY A 413 -69.41 -31.94 -9.89
CA GLY A 413 -70.55 -32.34 -10.73
C GLY A 413 -71.06 -31.42 -11.87
N LYS A 414 -71.01 -31.95 -13.09
CA LYS A 414 -72.21 -32.41 -13.81
C LYS A 414 -71.89 -33.64 -14.65
#